data_AF-X1A0L2-F1
#
_entry.id   AF-X1A0L2-F1
#
_cell.length_a   1.000
_cell.length_b   1.000
_cell.length_c   1.000
_cell.angle_alpha   90.00
_cell.angle_beta   90.00
_cell.angle_gamma   90.00
#
_symmetry.space_group_name_H-M   'P 1'
#
loop_
_entity.id
_entity.type
_entity.pdbx_description
1 polymer ?
#
loop_
_entity_poly.entity_id
_entity_poly.type
_entity_poly.pdbx_seq_one_letter_code
_entity_poly.pdbx_strand_id
1 'polypeptide(L)'
;MTLYRIRDWDKHYETSESRKRSTPLKWLAVPVKLNGYGYVKIMSQRSGDKMYGCWGAILLLAACCTPRGTLQDGDGNPYSLEDIARMIRMPIATVRLTVNFLSDKHNAKLMWIEALQSKPAENASPPAESGKKTGLQHSGICNGTVSVDQEKEFDLIWSKYPRKLGKKEAFRHFRASVKTEDDVAAIHAALNCFMQQMETEGRAPDKIPYGSKWFNNWPDWIGYEPPPTPKTPEEIRRERERMERGKLYECTQCAKKHATMDGGMCEECYQRISKQRQEQEG
;
A
#
# COMPACT_ATOMS: atom_id res chain seq x y z
N MET A 1 15.35 -1.15 -31.15
CA MET A 1 15.07 -2.40 -30.38
C MET A 1 13.99 -2.06 -29.37
N THR A 2 13.04 -2.95 -29.05
CA THR A 2 11.96 -2.61 -28.12
C THR A 2 12.38 -2.92 -26.68
N LEU A 3 12.36 -1.93 -25.80
CA LEU A 3 12.51 -2.11 -24.37
C LEU A 3 11.13 -2.35 -23.74
N TYR A 4 11.00 -3.42 -22.98
CA TYR A 4 9.77 -3.75 -22.26
C TYR A 4 9.91 -3.42 -20.77
N ARG A 5 8.96 -2.64 -20.24
CA ARG A 5 8.90 -2.26 -18.83
C ARG A 5 7.54 -2.62 -18.24
N ILE A 6 7.51 -3.17 -17.04
CA ILE A 6 6.26 -3.39 -16.31
C ILE A 6 5.78 -2.04 -15.76
N ARG A 7 4.54 -1.69 -16.07
CA ARG A 7 3.94 -0.44 -15.60
C ARG A 7 3.79 -0.45 -14.07
N ASP A 8 4.03 0.72 -13.47
CA ASP A 8 3.75 0.98 -12.06
C ASP A 8 4.41 -0.06 -11.13
N TRP A 9 5.60 -0.54 -11.51
CA TRP A 9 6.32 -1.57 -10.75
C TRP A 9 6.45 -1.19 -9.27
N ASP A 10 6.89 0.05 -9.04
CA ASP A 10 7.06 0.59 -7.70
C ASP A 10 5.76 0.62 -6.90
N LYS A 11 4.60 0.74 -7.55
CA LYS A 11 3.31 0.80 -6.86
C LYS A 11 2.77 -0.58 -6.51
N HIS A 12 2.98 -1.56 -7.38
CA HIS A 12 2.29 -2.85 -7.31
C HIS A 12 3.13 -4.01 -6.79
N TYR A 13 4.46 -3.97 -6.97
CA TYR A 13 5.33 -5.10 -6.68
C TYR A 13 6.46 -4.75 -5.70
N GLU A 14 6.61 -3.47 -5.36
CA GLU A 14 7.60 -3.00 -4.38
C GLU A 14 6.96 -2.58 -3.06
N THR A 15 7.52 -3.12 -1.98
CA THR A 15 7.29 -2.70 -0.60
C THR A 15 8.40 -1.74 -0.15
N SER A 16 8.21 -1.05 0.97
CA SER A 16 9.29 -0.22 1.56
C SER A 16 10.56 -1.03 1.83
N GLU A 17 10.42 -2.31 2.19
CA GLU A 17 11.55 -3.20 2.46
C GLU A 17 12.25 -3.72 1.21
N SER A 18 11.51 -4.01 0.13
CA SER A 18 12.13 -4.44 -1.13
C SER A 18 12.89 -3.30 -1.81
N ARG A 19 12.41 -2.05 -1.72
CA ARG A 19 13.12 -0.86 -2.25
C ARG A 19 14.49 -0.62 -1.58
N LYS A 20 14.66 -1.03 -0.32
CA LYS A 20 15.93 -0.90 0.40
C LYS A 20 16.98 -1.93 -0.05
N ARG A 21 16.57 -2.98 -0.78
CA ARG A 21 17.46 -4.07 -1.19
C ARG A 21 18.08 -3.76 -2.55
N SER A 22 19.40 -3.71 -2.57
CA SER A 22 20.22 -3.63 -3.78
C SER A 22 20.45 -5.01 -4.43
N THR A 23 20.20 -6.09 -3.70
CA THR A 23 20.31 -7.46 -4.22
C THR A 23 19.00 -7.92 -4.88
N PRO A 24 19.06 -8.91 -5.80
CA PRO A 24 17.87 -9.52 -6.37
C PRO A 24 16.91 -10.04 -5.29
N LEU A 25 15.60 -9.90 -5.55
CA LEU A 25 14.59 -10.36 -4.61
C LEU A 25 14.51 -11.89 -4.60
N LYS A 26 14.49 -12.49 -3.41
CA LYS A 26 14.28 -13.94 -3.25
C LYS A 26 12.84 -14.37 -3.52
N TRP A 27 11.90 -13.45 -3.39
CA TRP A 27 10.48 -13.65 -3.58
C TRP A 27 9.86 -12.33 -4.05
N LEU A 28 8.75 -12.44 -4.80
CA LEU A 28 8.02 -11.30 -5.32
C LEU A 28 6.63 -11.27 -4.70
N ALA A 29 6.21 -10.11 -4.18
CA ALA A 29 4.84 -9.92 -3.72
C ALA A 29 3.95 -9.67 -4.95
N VAL A 30 2.93 -10.50 -5.15
CA VAL A 30 1.98 -10.35 -6.27
C VAL A 30 0.59 -10.04 -5.71
N PRO A 31 -0.14 -9.04 -6.23
CA PRO A 31 -1.49 -8.74 -5.80
C PRO A 31 -2.43 -9.95 -5.93
N VAL A 32 -3.25 -10.20 -4.90
CA VAL A 32 -4.19 -11.33 -4.85
C VAL A 32 -5.54 -11.05 -5.55
N LYS A 33 -5.69 -9.87 -6.16
CA LYS A 33 -6.97 -9.40 -6.72
C LYS A 33 -7.25 -10.05 -8.08
N LEU A 34 -8.05 -11.12 -8.08
CA LEU A 34 -8.45 -11.84 -9.29
C LEU A 34 -9.77 -11.33 -9.91
N ASN A 35 -10.47 -10.39 -9.29
CA ASN A 35 -11.68 -9.78 -9.88
C ASN A 35 -11.38 -8.52 -10.72
N GLY A 36 -10.10 -8.23 -10.98
CA GLY A 36 -9.69 -7.09 -11.79
C GLY A 36 -10.02 -7.29 -13.27
N TYR A 37 -10.42 -6.21 -13.96
CA TYR A 37 -10.74 -6.22 -15.40
C TYR A 37 -9.63 -6.88 -16.23
N GLY A 38 -8.36 -6.58 -15.92
CA GLY A 38 -7.25 -7.14 -16.67
C GLY A 38 -7.10 -8.65 -16.53
N TYR A 39 -7.24 -9.17 -15.30
CA TYR A 39 -7.24 -10.61 -15.05
C TYR A 39 -8.37 -11.31 -15.80
N VAL A 40 -9.61 -10.82 -15.67
CA VAL A 40 -10.78 -11.40 -16.35
C VAL A 40 -10.59 -11.45 -17.86
N LYS A 41 -10.04 -10.40 -18.45
CA LYS A 41 -9.78 -10.32 -19.90
C LYS A 41 -8.70 -11.28 -20.38
N ILE A 42 -7.63 -11.48 -19.60
CA ILE A 42 -6.62 -12.50 -19.90
C ILE A 42 -7.26 -13.89 -19.85
N MET A 43 -7.98 -14.20 -18.77
CA MET A 43 -8.62 -15.49 -18.58
C MET A 43 -9.73 -15.79 -19.61
N SER A 44 -10.32 -14.76 -20.22
CA SER A 44 -11.30 -14.90 -21.31
C SER A 44 -10.66 -15.28 -22.66
N GLN A 45 -9.32 -15.23 -22.79
CA GLN A 45 -8.65 -15.67 -24.01
C GLN A 45 -8.61 -17.19 -24.09
N ARG A 46 -8.60 -17.74 -25.31
CA ARG A 46 -8.51 -19.21 -25.55
C ARG A 46 -7.29 -19.87 -24.89
N SER A 47 -6.23 -19.12 -24.61
CA SER A 47 -5.03 -19.58 -23.89
C SER A 47 -4.73 -18.71 -22.68
N GLY A 48 -5.77 -18.21 -22.02
CA GLY A 48 -5.66 -17.28 -20.88
C GLY A 48 -4.87 -17.84 -19.70
N ASP A 49 -5.00 -19.13 -19.43
CA ASP A 49 -4.22 -19.89 -18.44
C ASP A 49 -2.70 -19.80 -18.72
N LYS A 50 -2.30 -20.07 -19.97
CA LYS A 50 -0.90 -20.01 -20.41
C LYS A 50 -0.38 -18.57 -20.41
N MET A 51 -1.21 -17.62 -20.83
CA MET A 51 -0.88 -16.20 -20.83
C MET A 51 -0.67 -15.68 -19.40
N TYR A 52 -1.52 -16.08 -18.45
CA TYR A 52 -1.38 -15.69 -17.06
C TYR A 52 -0.15 -16.34 -16.40
N GLY A 53 0.12 -17.62 -16.69
CA GLY A 53 1.37 -18.27 -16.28
C GLY A 53 2.61 -17.56 -16.84
N CYS A 54 2.56 -17.17 -18.12
CA CYS A 54 3.62 -16.39 -18.76
C CYS A 54 3.81 -15.02 -18.11
N TRP A 55 2.71 -14.34 -17.77
CA TRP A 55 2.76 -13.07 -17.05
C TRP A 55 3.45 -13.22 -15.69
N GLY A 56 3.08 -14.23 -14.90
CA GLY A 56 3.73 -14.52 -13.62
C GLY A 56 5.23 -14.78 -13.75
N ALA A 57 5.64 -15.52 -14.78
CA ALA A 57 7.05 -15.78 -15.04
C ALA A 57 7.82 -14.53 -15.51
N ILE A 58 7.20 -13.66 -16.30
CA ILE A 58 7.75 -12.35 -16.68
C ILE A 58 7.93 -11.45 -15.44
N LEU A 59 6.97 -11.44 -14.52
CA LEU A 59 7.08 -10.69 -13.26
C LEU A 59 8.30 -11.14 -12.44
N LEU A 60 8.48 -12.45 -12.28
CA LEU A 60 9.63 -13.03 -11.56
C LEU A 60 10.95 -12.68 -12.25
N LEU A 61 10.98 -12.72 -13.58
CA LEU A 61 12.16 -12.30 -14.32
C LEU A 61 12.48 -10.82 -14.07
N ALA A 62 11.49 -9.94 -14.19
CA ALA A 62 11.69 -8.52 -14.01
C ALA A 62 12.10 -8.13 -12.57
N ALA A 63 11.78 -8.96 -11.58
CA ALA A 63 12.26 -8.80 -10.20
C ALA A 63 13.77 -9.03 -10.05
N CYS A 64 14.39 -9.75 -10.99
CA CYS A 64 15.82 -10.02 -11.04
C CYS A 64 16.61 -9.01 -11.88
N CYS A 65 15.93 -8.19 -12.69
CA CYS A 65 16.55 -7.19 -13.54
C CYS A 65 17.04 -5.97 -12.75
N THR A 66 17.99 -5.23 -13.33
CA THR A 66 18.50 -3.96 -12.78
C THR A 66 18.37 -2.88 -13.85
N PRO A 67 17.45 -1.90 -13.69
CA PRO A 67 16.52 -1.72 -12.58
C PRO A 67 15.37 -2.73 -12.61
N ARG A 68 14.81 -3.05 -11.43
CA ARG A 68 13.69 -3.98 -11.31
C ARG A 68 12.47 -3.46 -12.06
N GLY A 69 11.69 -4.40 -12.60
CA GLY A 69 10.54 -4.08 -13.46
C GLY A 69 10.90 -3.74 -14.91
N THR A 70 12.18 -3.63 -15.27
CA THR A 70 12.64 -3.33 -16.63
C THR A 70 13.35 -4.53 -17.23
N LEU A 71 12.86 -5.06 -18.35
CA LEU A 71 13.38 -6.30 -18.95
C LEU A 71 14.65 -6.00 -19.78
N GLN A 72 15.78 -5.95 -19.08
CA GLN A 72 17.12 -5.73 -19.63
C GLN A 72 18.18 -6.53 -18.86
N ASP A 73 19.34 -6.71 -19.48
CA ASP A 73 20.51 -7.32 -18.84
C ASP A 73 21.23 -6.36 -17.87
N GLY A 74 22.32 -6.83 -17.26
CA GLY A 74 23.13 -6.04 -16.32
C GLY A 74 23.89 -4.88 -16.98
N ASP A 75 24.10 -4.94 -18.30
CA ASP A 75 24.77 -3.91 -19.09
C ASP A 75 23.77 -2.86 -19.65
N GLY A 76 22.47 -3.08 -19.44
CA GLY A 76 21.38 -2.21 -19.88
C GLY A 76 20.83 -2.53 -21.27
N ASN A 77 21.21 -3.66 -21.89
CA ASN A 77 20.66 -4.07 -23.17
C ASN A 77 19.26 -4.66 -22.96
N PRO A 78 18.24 -4.20 -23.73
CA PRO A 78 16.89 -4.74 -23.63
C PRO A 78 16.84 -6.24 -24.00
N TYR A 79 16.09 -7.04 -23.25
CA TYR A 79 15.85 -8.43 -23.65
C TYR A 79 14.93 -8.51 -24.87
N SER A 80 15.32 -9.32 -25.86
CA SER A 80 14.40 -9.70 -26.94
C SER A 80 13.29 -10.62 -26.42
N LEU A 81 12.23 -10.81 -27.20
CA LEU A 81 11.18 -11.76 -26.84
C LEU A 81 11.72 -13.20 -26.77
N GLU A 82 12.70 -13.50 -27.62
CA GLU A 82 13.41 -14.76 -27.69
C GLU A 82 14.25 -15.00 -26.42
N ASP A 83 14.91 -13.95 -25.91
CA ASP A 83 15.65 -14.03 -24.64
C ASP A 83 14.72 -14.22 -23.46
N ILE A 84 13.62 -13.46 -23.39
CA ILE A 84 12.59 -13.61 -22.37
C ILE A 84 12.05 -15.04 -22.38
N ALA A 85 11.68 -15.57 -23.56
CA ALA A 85 11.17 -16.93 -23.71
C ALA A 85 12.16 -18.00 -23.21
N ARG A 86 13.45 -17.85 -23.53
CA ARG A 86 14.51 -18.75 -23.07
C ARG A 86 14.67 -18.70 -21.55
N MET A 87 14.66 -17.50 -20.97
CA MET A 87 14.88 -17.28 -19.55
C MET A 87 13.73 -17.78 -18.68
N ILE A 88 12.49 -17.54 -19.11
CA ILE A 88 11.29 -18.01 -18.39
C ILE A 88 10.88 -19.45 -18.78
N ARG A 89 11.59 -20.07 -19.73
CA ARG A 89 11.39 -21.44 -20.22
C ARG A 89 9.98 -21.69 -20.77
N MET A 90 9.46 -20.75 -21.55
CA MET A 90 8.15 -20.86 -22.18
C MET A 90 8.25 -20.75 -23.71
N PRO A 91 7.31 -21.35 -24.47
CA PRO A 91 7.29 -21.21 -25.92
C PRO A 91 7.21 -19.75 -26.34
N ILE A 92 8.04 -19.34 -27.31
CA ILE A 92 8.08 -17.97 -27.83
C ILE A 92 6.72 -17.50 -28.35
N ALA A 93 5.90 -18.41 -28.90
CA ALA A 93 4.54 -18.10 -29.32
C ALA A 93 3.65 -17.61 -28.16
N THR A 94 3.76 -18.25 -26.99
CA THR A 94 3.04 -17.84 -25.78
C THR A 94 3.55 -16.50 -25.26
N VAL A 95 4.87 -16.29 -25.26
CA VAL A 95 5.47 -15.02 -24.82
C VAL A 95 5.03 -13.88 -25.73
N ARG A 96 5.14 -14.05 -27.05
CA ARG A 96 4.74 -13.05 -28.04
C ARG A 96 3.25 -12.71 -27.91
N LEU A 97 2.38 -13.72 -27.80
CA LEU A 97 0.95 -13.52 -27.59
C LEU A 97 0.67 -12.73 -26.31
N THR A 98 1.32 -13.09 -25.21
CA THR A 98 1.13 -12.46 -23.89
C THR A 98 1.62 -11.03 -23.90
N VAL A 99 2.85 -10.77 -24.36
CA VAL A 99 3.43 -9.42 -24.40
C VAL A 99 2.63 -8.51 -25.33
N ASN A 100 2.23 -8.97 -26.52
CA ASN A 100 1.41 -8.17 -27.42
C ASN A 100 0.05 -7.81 -26.79
N PHE A 101 -0.61 -8.76 -26.13
CA PHE A 101 -1.88 -8.53 -25.46
C PHE A 101 -1.77 -7.56 -24.29
N LEU A 102 -0.71 -7.67 -23.48
CA LEU A 102 -0.49 -6.83 -22.29
C LEU A 102 0.17 -5.48 -22.58
N SER A 103 0.63 -5.26 -23.82
CA SER A 103 1.20 -3.98 -24.27
C SER A 103 0.28 -3.23 -25.24
N ASP A 104 -0.94 -3.73 -25.46
CA ASP A 104 -1.92 -3.11 -26.34
C ASP A 104 -2.32 -1.71 -25.84
N LYS A 105 -1.88 -0.70 -26.59
CA LYS A 105 -2.14 0.72 -26.29
C LYS A 105 -3.60 1.11 -26.44
N HIS A 106 -4.38 0.36 -27.21
CA HIS A 106 -5.80 0.63 -27.42
C HIS A 106 -6.65 0.23 -26.20
N ASN A 107 -6.07 -0.52 -25.25
CA ASN A 107 -6.75 -0.90 -24.03
C ASN A 107 -5.96 -0.45 -22.81
N ALA A 108 -6.16 0.81 -22.41
CA ALA A 108 -5.49 1.42 -21.25
C ALA A 108 -5.65 0.59 -19.95
N LYS A 109 -6.73 -0.18 -19.80
CA LYS A 109 -6.97 -1.06 -18.64
C LYS A 109 -6.20 -2.39 -18.67
N LEU A 110 -5.65 -2.80 -19.83
CA LEU A 110 -4.83 -4.01 -20.02
C LEU A 110 -3.34 -3.75 -20.17
N MET A 111 -2.94 -2.47 -20.21
CA MET A 111 -1.59 -2.05 -20.56
C MET A 111 -0.63 -2.22 -19.37
N TRP A 112 -0.41 -3.46 -18.95
CA TRP A 112 0.48 -3.86 -17.84
C TRP A 112 1.97 -3.83 -18.25
N ILE A 113 2.24 -3.91 -19.55
CA ILE A 113 3.58 -3.82 -20.13
C ILE A 113 3.66 -2.59 -21.03
N GLU A 114 4.74 -1.84 -20.91
CA GLU A 114 5.08 -0.69 -21.75
C GLU A 114 6.17 -1.10 -22.73
N ALA A 115 5.86 -1.00 -24.03
CA ALA A 115 6.81 -1.18 -25.10
C ALA A 115 7.37 0.20 -25.51
N LEU A 116 8.63 0.46 -25.11
CA LEU A 116 9.38 1.67 -25.42
C LEU A 116 10.29 1.40 -26.61
N GLN A 117 10.16 2.17 -27.69
CA GLN A 117 11.05 2.07 -28.84
C GLN A 117 12.39 2.71 -28.49
N SER A 118 13.50 1.95 -28.53
CA SER A 118 14.83 2.56 -28.49
C SER A 118 15.18 3.10 -29.88
N LYS A 119 15.63 4.38 -29.95
CA LYS A 119 16.34 4.86 -31.13
C LYS A 119 17.60 3.99 -31.31
N PRO A 120 17.93 3.53 -32.53
CA PRO A 120 19.18 2.84 -32.77
C PRO A 120 20.34 3.78 -32.41
N ALA A 121 21.27 3.34 -31.58
CA ALA A 121 22.52 4.04 -31.37
C ALA A 121 23.38 3.84 -32.63
N GLU A 122 23.32 4.79 -33.56
CA GLU A 122 24.40 4.95 -34.54
C GLU A 122 25.63 5.48 -33.81
N ASN A 123 26.77 4.83 -34.08
CA ASN A 123 28.14 5.18 -33.70
C ASN A 123 28.64 4.59 -32.38
N ALA A 124 28.92 3.28 -32.40
CA ALA A 124 29.86 2.66 -31.49
C ALA A 124 31.31 2.95 -31.92
N SER A 125 32.08 3.61 -31.06
CA SER A 125 33.54 3.53 -31.04
C SER A 125 34.00 2.90 -29.73
N PRO A 126 35.14 2.16 -29.68
CA PRO A 126 35.49 1.27 -28.58
C PRO A 126 36.03 2.01 -27.33
N PRO A 127 36.10 1.33 -26.17
CA PRO A 127 36.25 1.96 -24.86
C PRO A 127 37.72 2.26 -24.52
N ALA A 128 37.97 3.43 -23.94
CA ALA A 128 39.22 3.75 -23.26
C ALA A 128 39.12 3.50 -21.74
N GLU A 129 40.18 2.92 -21.19
CA GLU A 129 40.33 2.43 -19.83
C GLU A 129 40.29 3.50 -18.73
N SER A 130 39.85 3.03 -17.55
CA SER A 130 40.29 3.39 -16.19
C SER A 130 40.33 4.87 -15.77
N GLY A 131 39.50 5.20 -14.78
CA GLY A 131 39.56 6.48 -14.06
C GLY A 131 38.88 6.40 -12.70
N LYS A 132 39.67 6.64 -11.66
CA LYS A 132 39.37 6.53 -10.22
C LYS A 132 38.08 7.21 -9.75
N LYS A 133 37.45 6.59 -8.74
CA LYS A 133 36.45 7.20 -7.86
C LYS A 133 37.09 8.28 -7.00
N THR A 134 36.60 9.51 -7.08
CA THR A 134 36.68 10.49 -5.98
C THR A 134 35.34 11.23 -5.92
N GLY A 135 34.79 11.30 -4.71
CA GLY A 135 33.51 11.94 -4.45
C GLY A 135 33.57 13.45 -4.68
N LEU A 136 32.41 14.03 -4.95
CA LEU A 136 32.18 15.45 -4.70
C LEU A 136 30.72 15.68 -4.37
N GLN A 137 30.56 16.44 -3.30
CA GLN A 137 29.32 17.01 -2.78
C GLN A 137 28.79 18.03 -3.78
N HIS A 138 27.48 18.12 -3.98
CA HIS A 138 26.86 19.30 -4.59
C HIS A 138 25.74 19.84 -3.69
N SER A 139 26.05 20.95 -3.03
CA SER A 139 25.17 22.13 -2.95
C SER A 139 25.05 22.73 -4.37
N GLY A 140 24.05 23.52 -4.77
CA GLY A 140 22.92 24.15 -4.09
C GLY A 140 21.88 24.60 -5.14
N ILE A 141 20.60 24.72 -4.73
CA ILE A 141 19.80 25.96 -4.58
C ILE A 141 18.99 26.36 -5.82
N CYS A 142 17.66 26.41 -5.65
CA CYS A 142 16.77 27.60 -5.70
C CYS A 142 15.33 27.10 -5.43
N ASN A 143 14.44 27.75 -4.68
CA ASN A 143 13.99 29.14 -4.69
C ASN A 143 13.54 29.62 -3.29
N GLY A 144 13.45 30.94 -3.15
CA GLY A 144 13.17 31.65 -1.91
C GLY A 144 11.80 31.39 -1.28
N THR A 145 11.87 31.06 0.00
CA THR A 145 10.85 31.21 1.04
C THR A 145 11.65 31.37 2.34
N VAL A 146 11.19 32.21 3.26
CA VAL A 146 11.82 32.48 4.57
C VAL A 146 12.32 31.16 5.17
N SER A 147 13.65 31.00 5.28
CA SER A 147 14.24 29.72 5.64
C SER A 147 14.04 29.48 7.12
N VAL A 148 13.05 28.66 7.47
CA VAL A 148 12.93 28.06 8.79
C VAL A 148 14.28 27.43 9.14
N ASP A 149 14.81 27.73 10.34
CA ASP A 149 15.98 27.06 10.89
C ASP A 149 15.61 25.60 11.23
N GLN A 150 15.68 24.74 10.21
CA GLN A 150 15.25 23.36 10.28
C GLN A 150 15.99 22.56 11.36
N GLU A 151 17.23 22.93 11.70
CA GLU A 151 18.00 22.25 12.75
C GLU A 151 17.44 22.57 14.14
N LYS A 152 17.22 23.85 14.44
CA LYS A 152 16.64 24.27 15.73
C LYS A 152 15.24 23.69 15.93
N GLU A 153 14.42 23.77 14.88
CA GLU A 153 13.03 23.31 14.95
C GLU A 153 12.96 21.79 15.14
N PHE A 154 13.81 21.05 14.43
CA PHE A 154 13.91 19.62 14.62
C PHE A 154 14.34 19.25 16.05
N ASP A 155 15.34 19.94 16.61
CA ASP A 155 15.80 19.65 17.96
C ASP A 155 14.70 19.93 19.01
N LEU A 156 13.87 20.96 18.80
CA LEU A 156 12.72 21.23 19.66
C LEU A 156 11.70 20.07 19.62
N ILE A 157 11.31 19.62 18.43
CA ILE A 157 10.36 18.50 18.25
C ILE A 157 10.97 17.19 18.77
N TRP A 158 12.25 16.95 18.49
CA TRP A 158 12.98 15.75 18.93
C TRP A 158 13.12 15.67 20.45
N SER A 159 13.20 16.82 21.14
CA SER A 159 13.26 16.87 22.61
C SER A 159 11.99 16.30 23.25
N LYS A 160 10.83 16.56 22.64
CA LYS A 160 9.50 16.12 23.08
C LYS A 160 9.19 14.66 22.72
N TYR A 161 9.83 14.11 21.69
CA TYR A 161 9.52 12.76 21.21
C TYR A 161 9.98 11.68 22.23
N PRO A 162 9.10 10.78 22.68
CA PRO A 162 9.38 9.88 23.81
C PRO A 162 10.41 8.78 23.49
N ARG A 163 10.44 8.28 22.24
CA ARG A 163 11.37 7.20 21.83
C ARG A 163 12.47 7.70 20.90
N LYS A 164 13.60 8.12 21.48
CA LYS A 164 14.74 8.75 20.78
C LYS A 164 15.62 7.78 19.99
N LEU A 165 15.04 7.06 19.03
CA LEU A 165 15.76 6.14 18.13
C LEU A 165 15.74 6.61 16.68
N GLY A 166 16.90 6.57 16.03
CA GLY A 166 17.05 6.94 14.61
C GLY A 166 17.10 8.44 14.33
N LYS A 167 17.69 9.26 15.22
CA LYS A 167 17.75 10.75 15.09
C LYS A 167 18.20 11.22 13.70
N LYS A 168 19.26 10.63 13.14
CA LYS A 168 19.79 11.01 11.81
C LYS A 168 18.77 10.80 10.69
N GLU A 169 18.10 9.65 10.67
CA GLU A 169 17.05 9.35 9.69
C GLU A 169 15.79 10.18 9.92
N ALA A 170 15.41 10.39 11.18
CA ALA A 170 14.30 11.28 11.54
C ALA A 170 14.54 12.71 11.04
N PHE A 171 15.75 13.23 11.22
CA PHE A 171 16.13 14.55 10.73
C PHE A 171 16.10 14.62 9.21
N ARG A 172 16.55 13.56 8.52
CA ARG A 172 16.46 13.48 7.05
C ARG A 172 15.01 13.55 6.57
N HIS A 173 14.08 12.85 7.23
CA HIS A 173 12.65 12.90 6.90
C HIS A 173 12.01 14.26 7.22
N PHE A 174 12.36 14.85 8.37
CA PHE A 174 11.94 16.20 8.75
C PHE A 174 12.36 17.22 7.69
N ARG A 175 13.66 17.26 7.36
CA ARG A 175 14.22 18.21 6.38
C ARG A 175 13.59 18.11 5.00
N ALA A 176 13.21 16.89 4.59
CA ALA A 176 12.59 16.64 3.29
C ALA A 176 11.13 17.12 3.22
N SER A 177 10.41 17.11 4.34
CA SER A 177 8.97 17.35 4.40
C SER A 177 8.56 18.69 5.01
N VAL A 178 9.37 19.28 5.90
CA VAL A 178 9.07 20.55 6.59
C VAL A 178 9.90 21.66 5.96
N LYS A 179 9.29 22.46 5.09
CA LYS A 179 10.00 23.51 4.31
C LYS A 179 9.51 24.92 4.63
N THR A 180 8.25 25.05 5.04
CA THR A 180 7.57 26.32 5.29
C THR A 180 7.21 26.45 6.77
N GLU A 181 6.89 27.67 7.22
CA GLU A 181 6.37 27.91 8.58
C GLU A 181 5.04 27.17 8.82
N ASP A 182 4.20 27.03 7.78
CA ASP A 182 2.96 26.25 7.85
C ASP A 182 3.25 24.76 8.10
N ASP A 183 4.28 24.20 7.45
CA ASP A 183 4.71 22.82 7.70
C ASP A 183 5.22 22.64 9.13
N VAL A 184 5.90 23.64 9.68
CA VAL A 184 6.35 23.64 11.08
C VAL A 184 5.16 23.61 12.03
N ALA A 185 4.17 24.48 11.80
CA ALA A 185 2.94 24.48 12.59
C ALA A 185 2.20 23.13 12.49
N ALA A 186 2.12 22.57 11.29
CA ALA A 186 1.46 21.30 11.03
C ALA A 186 2.15 20.13 11.75
N ILE A 187 3.48 20.06 11.75
CA ILE A 187 4.20 18.97 12.41
C ILE A 187 4.13 19.06 13.94
N HIS A 188 4.06 20.26 14.52
CA HIS A 188 3.76 20.43 15.95
C HIS A 188 2.36 19.94 16.29
N ALA A 189 1.36 20.28 15.48
CA ALA A 189 -0.01 19.79 15.68
C ALA A 189 -0.09 18.27 15.58
N ALA A 190 0.57 17.68 14.58
CA ALA A 190 0.70 16.24 14.41
C ALA A 190 1.38 15.56 15.60
N LEU A 191 2.46 16.15 16.15
CA LEU A 191 3.13 15.63 17.34
C LEU A 191 2.21 15.63 18.55
N ASN A 192 1.46 16.71 18.77
CA ASN A 192 0.54 16.80 19.90
C ASN A 192 -0.58 15.76 19.78
N CYS A 193 -1.18 15.58 18.59
CA CYS A 193 -2.19 14.54 18.36
C CYS A 193 -1.63 13.13 18.62
N PHE A 194 -0.41 12.88 18.15
CA PHE A 194 0.29 11.62 18.42
C PHE A 194 0.49 11.37 19.91
N MET A 195 1.00 12.37 20.65
CA MET A 195 1.26 12.24 22.08
C MET A 195 -0.03 11.97 22.87
N GLN A 196 -1.12 12.67 22.54
CA GLN A 196 -2.44 12.45 23.14
C GLN A 196 -2.97 11.03 22.88
N GLN A 197 -2.78 10.51 21.67
CA GLN A 197 -3.16 9.13 21.34
C GLN A 197 -2.35 8.11 22.14
N MET A 198 -1.03 8.31 22.28
CA MET A 198 -0.19 7.40 23.06
C MET A 198 -0.57 7.40 24.55
N GLU A 199 -0.97 8.55 25.10
CA GLU A 199 -1.48 8.66 26.46
C GLU A 199 -2.84 7.97 26.62
N THR A 200 -3.77 8.19 25.69
CA THR A 200 -5.12 7.59 25.71
C THR A 200 -5.08 6.06 25.59
N GLU A 201 -4.20 5.52 24.76
CA GLU A 201 -4.02 4.07 24.59
C GLU A 201 -3.24 3.42 25.74
N GLY A 202 -2.61 4.19 26.63
CA GLY A 202 -1.73 3.66 27.67
C GLY A 202 -0.58 2.83 27.10
N ARG A 203 -0.04 3.22 25.93
CA ARG A 203 0.89 2.39 25.17
C ARG A 203 2.26 2.31 25.86
N ALA A 204 2.79 1.09 26.01
CA ALA A 204 4.13 0.88 26.57
C ALA A 204 5.24 1.55 25.71
N PRO A 205 6.31 2.11 26.33
CA PRO A 205 7.36 2.87 25.62
C PRO A 205 8.06 2.10 24.48
N ASP A 206 8.16 0.77 24.58
CA ASP A 206 8.75 -0.10 23.57
C ASP A 206 7.87 -0.29 22.32
N LYS A 207 6.56 0.00 22.44
CA LYS A 207 5.58 -0.05 21.35
C LYS A 207 5.35 1.29 20.66
N ILE A 208 5.96 2.36 21.18
CA ILE A 208 5.99 3.66 20.51
C ILE A 208 6.86 3.52 19.24
N PRO A 209 6.41 3.99 18.06
CA PRO A 209 7.22 3.94 16.85
C PRO A 209 8.59 4.61 17.05
N TYR A 210 9.61 4.15 16.32
CA TYR A 210 10.89 4.86 16.25
C TYR A 210 10.68 6.27 15.70
N GLY A 211 11.49 7.23 16.13
CA GLY A 211 11.42 8.60 15.63
C GLY A 211 11.48 8.65 14.11
N SER A 212 12.41 7.92 13.49
CA SER A 212 12.49 7.84 12.02
C SER A 212 11.20 7.35 11.34
N LYS A 213 10.48 6.42 11.97
CA LYS A 213 9.20 5.89 11.46
C LYS A 213 8.07 6.90 11.60
N TRP A 214 8.02 7.62 12.72
CA TRP A 214 7.01 8.65 12.94
C TRP A 214 7.25 9.86 12.02
N PHE A 215 8.47 10.40 11.97
CA PHE A 215 8.84 11.52 11.10
C PHE A 215 8.71 11.20 9.60
N ASN A 216 8.70 9.93 9.16
CA ASN A 216 8.41 9.58 7.77
C ASN A 216 6.91 9.70 7.42
N ASN A 217 6.02 9.60 8.41
CA ASN A 217 4.57 9.53 8.22
C ASN A 217 3.84 10.55 9.13
N TRP A 218 4.51 11.63 9.51
CA TRP A 218 3.91 12.66 10.37
C TRP A 218 2.67 13.34 9.76
N PRO A 219 2.53 13.50 8.42
CA PRO A 219 1.33 14.11 7.85
C PRO A 219 0.04 13.33 8.09
N ASP A 220 0.14 12.00 8.31
CA ASP A 220 -1.02 11.13 8.61
C ASP A 220 -1.69 11.52 9.94
N TRP A 221 -1.02 12.30 10.79
CA TRP A 221 -1.52 12.78 12.06
C TRP A 221 -2.20 14.16 11.97
N ILE A 222 -2.16 14.81 10.80
CA ILE A 222 -2.88 16.06 10.55
C ILE A 222 -4.36 15.72 10.34
N GLY A 223 -5.24 16.25 11.19
CA GLY A 223 -6.68 15.95 11.10
C GLY A 223 -7.03 14.52 11.53
N TYR A 224 -6.15 13.85 12.27
CA TYR A 224 -6.44 12.54 12.85
C TYR A 224 -7.56 12.67 13.89
N GLU A 225 -8.72 12.13 13.58
CA GLU A 225 -9.77 11.89 14.56
C GLU A 225 -9.48 10.53 15.23
N PRO A 226 -9.24 10.49 16.54
CA PRO A 226 -9.01 9.23 17.22
C PRO A 226 -10.25 8.34 17.06
N PRO A 227 -10.08 7.05 16.77
CA PRO A 227 -11.21 6.13 16.77
C PRO A 227 -11.86 6.18 18.16
N PRO A 228 -13.20 6.03 18.25
CA PRO A 228 -13.86 5.97 19.54
C PRO A 228 -13.16 4.92 20.39
N THR A 229 -12.85 5.28 21.63
CA THR A 229 -12.13 4.41 22.56
C THR A 229 -12.79 3.03 22.56
N PRO A 230 -12.00 1.94 22.45
CA PRO A 230 -12.57 0.60 22.49
C PRO A 230 -13.38 0.46 23.79
N LYS A 231 -14.68 0.19 23.67
CA LYS A 231 -15.53 -0.05 24.85
C LYS A 231 -14.89 -1.17 25.66
N THR A 232 -14.74 -0.95 26.95
CA THR A 232 -14.28 -1.97 27.89
C THR A 232 -15.21 -3.20 27.82
N PRO A 233 -14.73 -4.41 28.14
CA PRO A 233 -15.59 -5.59 28.23
C PRO A 233 -16.83 -5.37 29.11
N GLU A 234 -16.68 -4.53 30.14
CA GLU A 234 -17.76 -4.13 31.04
C GLU A 234 -18.78 -3.19 30.38
N GLU A 235 -18.33 -2.21 29.60
CA GLU A 235 -19.23 -1.34 28.82
C GLU A 235 -19.96 -2.11 27.73
N ILE A 236 -19.26 -3.02 27.04
CA ILE A 236 -19.87 -3.93 26.04
C ILE A 236 -20.94 -4.79 26.72
N ARG A 237 -20.65 -5.35 27.91
CA ARG A 237 -21.61 -6.13 28.69
C ARG A 237 -22.85 -5.30 29.04
N ARG A 238 -22.66 -4.10 29.61
CA ARG A 238 -23.76 -3.19 29.99
C ARG A 238 -24.61 -2.78 28.80
N GLU A 239 -24.00 -2.55 27.65
CA GLU A 239 -24.69 -2.18 26.43
C GLU A 239 -25.50 -3.35 25.85
N ARG A 240 -24.94 -4.57 25.89
CA ARG A 240 -25.67 -5.79 25.54
C ARG A 240 -26.85 -6.02 26.48
N GLU A 241 -26.67 -5.86 27.79
CA GLU A 241 -27.75 -5.93 28.78
C GLU A 241 -28.81 -4.84 28.57
N ARG A 242 -28.42 -3.64 28.14
CA ARG A 242 -29.35 -2.55 27.81
C ARG A 242 -30.17 -2.91 26.58
N MET A 243 -29.55 -3.44 25.53
CA MET A 243 -30.25 -3.91 24.33
C MET A 243 -31.21 -5.07 24.65
N GLU A 244 -30.78 -6.04 25.45
CA GLU A 244 -31.62 -7.18 25.85
C GLU A 244 -32.82 -6.73 26.69
N ARG A 245 -32.61 -5.79 27.63
CA ARG A 245 -33.71 -5.15 28.39
C ARG A 245 -34.64 -4.35 27.50
N GLY A 246 -34.12 -3.67 26.47
CA GLY A 246 -34.92 -2.96 25.47
C GLY A 246 -35.83 -3.89 24.67
N LYS A 247 -35.29 -5.02 24.19
CA LYS A 247 -36.08 -6.07 23.51
C LYS A 247 -37.16 -6.67 24.42
N LEU A 248 -36.84 -6.90 25.69
CA LEU A 248 -37.80 -7.38 26.69
C LEU A 248 -38.91 -6.34 26.97
N TYR A 249 -38.56 -5.05 26.99
CA TYR A 249 -39.53 -3.97 27.15
C TYR A 249 -40.46 -3.83 25.94
N GLU A 250 -39.96 -3.92 24.71
CA GLU A 250 -40.81 -3.93 23.51
C GLU A 250 -41.74 -5.15 23.45
N CYS A 251 -41.25 -6.33 23.86
CA CYS A 251 -42.06 -7.55 23.96
C CYS A 251 -43.16 -7.42 25.03
N THR A 252 -42.86 -6.86 26.20
CA THR A 252 -43.84 -6.66 27.28
C THR A 252 -44.85 -5.55 26.98
N GLN A 253 -44.46 -4.50 26.24
CA GLN A 253 -45.39 -3.48 25.75
C GLN A 253 -46.35 -4.05 24.69
N CYS A 254 -45.87 -4.97 23.82
CA CYS A 254 -46.72 -5.73 22.91
C CYS A 254 -47.72 -6.61 23.68
N ALA A 255 -47.23 -7.38 24.66
CA ALA A 255 -48.08 -8.23 25.50
C ALA A 255 -49.14 -7.44 26.28
N LYS A 256 -48.81 -6.24 26.80
CA LYS A 256 -49.77 -5.38 27.52
C LYS A 256 -50.81 -4.73 26.60
N LYS A 257 -50.47 -4.39 25.36
CA LYS A 257 -51.44 -3.89 24.36
C LYS A 257 -52.42 -4.97 23.90
N HIS A 258 -52.02 -6.24 23.94
CA HIS A 258 -52.84 -7.38 23.50
C HIS A 258 -53.47 -8.19 24.64
N ALA A 259 -53.24 -7.81 25.91
CA ALA A 259 -53.79 -8.48 27.10
C ALA A 259 -55.32 -8.33 27.29
N THR A 260 -56.04 -7.72 26.33
CA THR A 260 -57.50 -7.59 26.35
C THR A 260 -58.23 -8.67 25.54
N MET A 261 -57.54 -9.66 24.97
CA MET A 261 -58.18 -10.83 24.38
C MET A 261 -57.51 -12.13 24.84
N ASP A 262 -58.28 -12.93 25.57
CA ASP A 262 -58.03 -14.31 26.03
C ASP A 262 -56.72 -14.97 25.56
N GLY A 263 -55.72 -14.97 26.44
CA GLY A 263 -54.73 -16.06 26.58
C GLY A 263 -53.87 -16.45 25.37
N GLY A 264 -53.90 -15.73 24.25
CA GLY A 264 -53.21 -16.06 23.01
C GLY A 264 -52.08 -15.09 22.65
N MET A 265 -50.95 -15.62 22.23
CA MET A 265 -49.85 -14.84 21.64
C MET A 265 -50.34 -14.19 20.34
N CYS A 266 -50.13 -12.87 20.14
CA CYS A 266 -50.67 -12.20 18.96
C CYS A 266 -50.00 -12.68 17.65
N GLU A 267 -50.77 -12.71 16.57
CA GLU A 267 -50.35 -13.21 15.25
C GLU A 267 -49.06 -12.55 14.74
N GLU A 268 -48.91 -11.23 14.93
CA GLU A 268 -47.68 -10.52 14.53
C GLU A 268 -46.44 -11.00 15.30
N CYS A 269 -46.57 -11.36 16.59
CA CYS A 269 -45.48 -11.92 17.37
C CYS A 269 -45.14 -13.34 16.91
N TYR A 270 -46.15 -14.15 16.56
CA TYR A 270 -45.93 -15.50 16.01
C TYR A 270 -45.16 -15.44 14.69
N GLN A 271 -45.58 -14.56 13.77
CA GLN A 271 -44.95 -14.39 12.46
C GLN A 271 -43.52 -13.83 12.55
N ARG A 272 -43.21 -12.97 13.53
CA ARG A 272 -41.83 -12.52 13.77
C ARG A 272 -40.93 -13.63 14.29
N ILE A 273 -41.41 -14.45 15.23
CA ILE A 273 -40.63 -15.54 15.82
C ILE A 273 -40.39 -16.64 14.78
N SER A 274 -41.39 -16.97 13.96
CA SER A 274 -41.25 -17.96 12.88
C SER A 274 -40.22 -17.52 11.84
N LYS A 275 -40.25 -16.24 11.43
CA LYS A 275 -39.29 -15.67 10.49
C LYS A 275 -37.86 -15.67 11.03
N GLN A 276 -37.65 -15.31 12.30
CA GLN A 276 -36.33 -15.35 12.93
C GLN A 276 -35.75 -16.77 13.03
N ARG A 277 -36.59 -17.80 13.18
CA ARG A 277 -36.12 -19.20 13.15
C ARG A 277 -35.67 -19.63 11.76
N GLN A 278 -36.42 -19.25 10.72
CA GLN A 278 -36.06 -19.56 9.33
C GLN A 278 -34.73 -18.90 8.89
N GLU A 279 -34.45 -17.69 9.39
CA GLU A 279 -33.20 -16.97 9.08
C GLU A 279 -31.96 -17.54 9.82
N GLN A 280 -32.14 -18.36 10.86
CA GLN A 280 -31.04 -19.02 11.58
C GLN A 280 -30.72 -20.42 11.06
N GLU A 281 -31.63 -21.01 10.28
CA GLU A 281 -31.51 -22.37 9.75
C GLU A 281 -31.03 -22.41 8.28
N GLY A 282 -30.78 -21.25 7.64
CA GLY A 282 -30.26 -21.11 6.27
C GLY A 282 -28.90 -20.43 6.21
#